data_AF-A0A800FK30-F1
#
_entry.id   AF-A0A800FK30-F1
#
_cell.length_a   1.000
_cell.length_b   1.000
_cell.length_c   1.000
_cell.angle_alpha   90.00
_cell.angle_beta   90.00
_cell.angle_gamma   90.00
#
_symmetry.space_group_name_H-M   'P 1'
#
loop_
_entity.id
_entity.type
_entity.pdbx_description
1 polymer ?
#
loop_
_entity_poly.entity_id
_entity_poly.type
_entity_poly.pdbx_seq_one_letter_code
_entity_poly.pdbx_strand_id
1 'polypeptide(L)'
;GLSLPNNWLIMIMIIIIGNLGIMAIGSLVSGLAMRAKMSEILLPILLFPLVSPLLIGSVKATNGWFQGIPFMNWQFWVLLMITFVVVFALLGYTIFDHITEE
;
A
#
# COMPACT_ATOMS: atom_id res chain seq x y z
N GLY A 1 -5.87 -5.47 31.23
CA GLY A 1 -5.29 -6.50 30.35
C GLY A 1 -5.87 -6.32 28.98
N LEU A 2 -5.05 -6.17 27.93
CA LEU A 2 -5.55 -6.13 26.56
C LEU A 2 -6.19 -7.50 26.24
N SER A 3 -7.51 -7.55 26.12
CA SER A 3 -8.20 -8.68 25.50
C SER A 3 -7.96 -8.60 24.00
N LEU A 4 -6.92 -9.27 23.52
CA LEU A 4 -6.62 -9.32 22.09
C LEU A 4 -7.78 -10.00 21.35
N PRO A 5 -8.20 -9.45 20.20
CA PRO A 5 -9.18 -10.11 19.35
C PRO A 5 -8.68 -11.49 18.87
N ASN A 6 -9.58 -12.47 18.79
CA ASN A 6 -9.24 -13.82 18.32
C ASN A 6 -9.06 -13.92 16.79
N ASN A 7 -9.35 -12.87 16.04
CA ASN A 7 -9.34 -12.84 14.57
C ASN A 7 -7.97 -12.44 13.99
N TRP A 8 -6.94 -13.22 14.33
CA TRP A 8 -5.56 -13.04 13.83
C TRP A 8 -5.43 -13.13 12.30
N LEU A 9 -6.32 -13.88 11.65
CA LEU A 9 -6.35 -13.98 10.20
C LEU A 9 -6.51 -12.62 9.53
N ILE A 10 -7.37 -11.76 10.08
CA ILE A 10 -7.60 -10.42 9.55
C ILE A 10 -6.36 -9.53 9.71
N MET A 11 -5.66 -9.65 10.85
CA MET A 11 -4.41 -8.92 11.07
C MET A 11 -3.33 -9.32 10.07
N ILE A 12 -3.16 -10.62 9.82
CA ILE A 12 -2.22 -11.13 8.81
C ILE A 12 -2.57 -10.58 7.42
N MET A 13 -3.85 -10.53 7.06
CA MET A 13 -4.27 -9.96 5.79
C MET A 13 -3.95 -8.46 5.67
N ILE A 14 -4.17 -7.67 6.73
CA ILE A 14 -3.78 -6.24 6.74
C ILE A 14 -2.28 -6.09 6.50
N ILE A 15 -1.45 -6.91 7.14
CA ILE A 15 0.01 -6.88 6.98
C ILE A 15 0.40 -7.23 5.53
N ILE A 16 -0.18 -8.29 4.98
CA ILE A 16 0.10 -8.73 3.59
C ILE A 16 -0.30 -7.64 2.59
N ILE A 17 -1.51 -7.07 2.72
CA ILE A 17 -1.99 -6.02 1.83
C ILE A 17 -1.12 -4.76 1.95
N GLY A 18 -0.76 -4.36 3.17
CA GLY A 18 0.13 -3.23 3.41
C GLY A 18 1.49 -3.42 2.75
N ASN A 19 2.10 -4.60 2.91
CA ASN A 19 3.37 -4.93 2.27
C ASN A 19 3.26 -4.93 0.74
N LEU A 20 2.22 -5.56 0.17
CA LEU A 20 1.97 -5.57 -1.27
C LEU A 20 1.82 -4.16 -1.83
N GLY A 21 1.13 -3.27 -1.12
CA GLY A 21 0.92 -1.89 -1.58
C GLY A 21 2.24 -1.11 -1.59
N ILE A 22 3.07 -1.26 -0.55
CA ILE A 22 4.40 -0.62 -0.49
C ILE A 22 5.29 -1.17 -1.60
N MET A 23 5.31 -2.49 -1.83
CA MET A 23 6.10 -3.10 -2.90
C MET A 23 5.64 -2.62 -4.28
N ALA A 24 4.34 -2.53 -4.55
CA ALA A 24 3.80 -2.07 -5.83
C ALA A 24 4.18 -0.60 -6.11
N ILE A 25 3.99 0.29 -5.14
CA ILE A 25 4.35 1.71 -5.26
C ILE A 25 5.88 1.87 -5.41
N GLY A 26 6.65 1.19 -4.56
CA GLY A 26 8.11 1.26 -4.56
C GLY A 26 8.73 0.77 -5.88
N SER A 27 8.23 -0.35 -6.41
CA SER A 27 8.67 -0.89 -7.70
C SER A 27 8.39 0.09 -8.85
N LEU A 28 7.19 0.67 -8.88
CA LEU A 28 6.81 1.66 -9.89
C LEU A 28 7.67 2.92 -9.85
N VAL A 29 7.82 3.52 -8.66
CA VAL A 29 8.61 4.76 -8.54
C VAL A 29 10.09 4.50 -8.84
N SER A 30 10.63 3.33 -8.46
CA SER A 30 11.99 2.93 -8.83
C SER A 30 12.16 2.83 -10.34
N GLY A 31 11.20 2.23 -11.06
CA GLY A 31 11.23 2.14 -12.52
C GLY A 31 11.20 3.52 -13.19
N LEU A 32 10.36 4.44 -12.70
CA LEU A 32 10.32 5.82 -13.18
C LEU A 32 11.63 6.57 -12.90
N ALA A 33 12.20 6.38 -11.72
CA ALA A 33 13.44 7.03 -11.31
C ALA A 33 14.64 6.65 -12.18
N MET A 34 14.72 5.39 -12.64
CA MET A 34 15.79 4.94 -13.54
C MET A 34 15.85 5.72 -14.86
N ARG A 35 14.72 6.25 -15.33
CA ARG A 35 14.63 7.00 -16.60
C ARG A 35 14.65 8.53 -16.39
N ALA A 36 14.58 9.03 -15.16
CA ALA A 36 14.48 10.46 -14.87
C ALA A 36 15.85 11.13 -14.66
N LYS A 37 16.10 12.26 -15.34
CA LYS A 37 17.33 13.08 -15.18
C LYS A 37 17.53 13.69 -13.77
N MET A 38 16.50 13.66 -12.90
CA MET A 38 16.51 14.21 -11.52
C MET A 38 15.90 13.20 -10.51
N SER A 39 16.31 11.94 -10.63
CA SER A 39 15.75 10.80 -9.87
C SER A 39 15.82 10.97 -8.34
N GLU A 40 16.88 11.59 -7.81
CA GLU A 40 17.11 11.76 -6.38
C GLU A 40 16.09 12.66 -5.67
N ILE A 41 15.52 13.63 -6.38
CA ILE A 41 14.51 14.55 -5.85
C ILE A 41 13.10 14.06 -6.18
N LEU A 42 12.93 13.42 -7.34
CA LEU A 42 11.63 12.92 -7.80
C LEU A 42 11.13 11.73 -6.95
N LEU A 43 12.04 10.85 -6.52
CA LEU A 43 11.72 9.66 -5.73
C LEU A 43 11.01 10.00 -4.42
N PRO A 44 11.58 10.85 -3.53
CA PRO A 44 10.95 11.18 -2.25
C PRO A 44 9.66 11.96 -2.43
N ILE A 45 9.62 12.89 -3.39
CA ILE A 45 8.48 13.78 -3.63
C ILE A 45 7.27 13.02 -4.17
N LEU A 46 7.48 11.90 -4.88
CA LEU A 46 6.42 11.02 -5.36
C LEU A 46 6.11 9.89 -4.38
N LEU A 47 7.12 9.24 -3.81
CA LEU A 47 6.91 8.13 -2.87
C LEU A 47 6.09 8.56 -1.66
N PHE A 48 6.43 9.70 -1.05
CA PHE A 48 5.76 10.14 0.17
C PHE A 48 4.24 10.32 -0.02
N PRO A 49 3.74 11.12 -0.98
CA PRO A 49 2.31 11.28 -1.17
C PRO A 49 1.61 10.00 -1.62
N LEU A 50 2.27 9.11 -2.37
CA LEU A 50 1.66 7.85 -2.82
C LEU A 50 1.58 6.81 -1.70
N VAL A 51 2.60 6.70 -0.85
CA VAL A 51 2.64 5.75 0.27
C VAL A 51 1.78 6.25 1.45
N SER A 52 1.63 7.56 1.62
CA SER A 52 0.90 8.14 2.76
C SER A 52 -0.53 7.58 2.97
N PRO A 53 -1.40 7.42 1.96
CA PRO A 53 -2.77 6.96 2.18
C PRO A 53 -2.80 5.47 2.53
N LEU A 54 -1.86 4.70 1.98
CA LEU A 54 -1.68 3.28 2.31
C LEU A 54 -1.23 3.10 3.77
N LEU A 55 -0.31 3.94 4.24
CA LEU A 55 0.12 3.95 5.65
C LEU A 55 -1.02 4.38 6.58
N ILE A 56 -1.76 5.42 6.23
CA ILE A 56 -2.94 5.86 6.99
C ILE A 56 -3.96 4.72 7.08
N GLY A 57 -4.26 4.04 5.97
CA GLY A 57 -5.13 2.87 5.95
C GLY A 57 -4.63 1.74 6.85
N SER A 58 -3.34 1.44 6.80
CA SER A 58 -2.70 0.40 7.60
C SER A 58 -2.80 0.70 9.10
N VAL A 59 -2.50 1.93 9.53
CA VAL A 59 -2.61 2.35 10.93
C VAL A 59 -4.06 2.32 11.39
N LYS A 60 -5.01 2.79 10.56
CA LYS A 60 -6.44 2.79 10.92
C LYS A 60 -7.02 1.38 11.02
N ALA A 61 -6.68 0.49 10.09
CA ALA A 61 -7.13 -0.90 10.10
C ALA A 61 -6.55 -1.68 11.28
N THR A 62 -5.25 -1.54 11.55
CA THR A 62 -4.61 -2.19 12.71
C THR A 62 -5.13 -1.65 14.04
N ASN A 63 -5.38 -0.35 14.15
CA ASN A 63 -5.99 0.25 15.34
C ASN A 63 -7.42 -0.26 15.57
N GLY A 64 -8.24 -0.33 14.52
CA GLY A 64 -9.58 -0.92 14.58
C GLY A 64 -9.58 -2.37 15.03
N TRP A 65 -8.59 -3.15 14.55
CA TRP A 65 -8.34 -4.51 15.03
C TRP A 65 -7.97 -4.52 16.52
N PHE A 66 -6.94 -3.78 16.95
CA PHE A 66 -6.49 -3.76 18.36
C PHE A 66 -7.58 -3.34 19.35
N GLN A 67 -8.50 -2.46 18.94
CA GLN A 67 -9.61 -2.01 19.77
C GLN A 67 -10.78 -3.00 19.82
N GLY A 68 -10.72 -4.10 19.07
CA GLY A 68 -11.82 -5.08 18.98
C GLY A 68 -13.08 -4.53 18.33
N ILE A 69 -12.97 -3.45 17.54
CA ILE A 69 -14.10 -2.83 16.87
C ILE A 69 -14.57 -3.74 15.73
N PRO A 70 -15.89 -3.91 15.52
CA PRO A 70 -16.42 -4.67 14.39
C PRO A 70 -15.81 -4.23 13.06
N PHE A 71 -15.44 -5.21 12.22
CA PHE A 71 -14.79 -4.98 10.91
C PHE A 71 -15.54 -3.96 10.04
N MET A 72 -16.87 -3.98 10.08
CA MET A 72 -17.73 -3.11 9.30
C MET A 72 -17.47 -1.60 9.51
N ASN A 73 -16.91 -1.23 10.67
CA ASN A 73 -16.62 0.16 11.02
C ASN A 73 -15.29 0.67 10.45
N TRP A 74 -14.41 -0.23 10.04
CA TRP A 74 -13.07 0.12 9.53
C TRP A 74 -12.72 -0.58 8.21
N GLN A 75 -13.64 -1.36 7.63
CA GLN A 75 -13.50 -2.03 6.34
C GLN A 75 -13.11 -1.07 5.20
N PHE A 76 -13.53 0.20 5.28
CA PHE A 76 -13.18 1.24 4.31
C PHE A 76 -11.66 1.37 4.14
N TRP A 77 -10.90 1.31 5.24
CA TRP A 77 -9.45 1.42 5.20
C TRP A 77 -8.79 0.22 4.52
N VAL A 78 -9.33 -0.98 4.73
CA VAL A 78 -8.86 -2.18 4.03
C VAL A 78 -9.17 -2.12 2.53
N LEU A 79 -10.38 -1.69 2.16
CA LEU A 79 -10.76 -1.51 0.75
C LEU A 79 -9.91 -0.44 0.07
N LEU A 80 -9.59 0.65 0.77
CA LEU A 80 -8.65 1.67 0.30
C LEU A 80 -7.27 1.05 0.04
N MET A 81 -6.73 0.29 1.00
CA MET A 81 -5.43 -0.37 0.83
C MET A 81 -5.43 -1.35 -0.37
N ILE A 82 -6.48 -2.17 -0.51
CA ILE A 82 -6.63 -3.09 -1.66
C ILE A 82 -6.69 -2.31 -2.97
N THR A 83 -7.42 -1.19 -2.99
CA THR A 83 -7.49 -0.31 -4.17
C THR A 83 -6.11 0.19 -4.57
N PHE A 84 -5.28 0.61 -3.59
CA PHE A 84 -3.90 0.99 -3.85
C PHE A 84 -3.09 -0.18 -4.43
N VAL A 85 -3.17 -1.37 -3.84
CA VAL A 85 -2.48 -2.57 -4.38
C VAL A 85 -2.86 -2.80 -5.85
N VAL A 86 -4.16 -2.83 -6.16
CA VAL A 86 -4.66 -3.13 -7.51
C VAL A 86 -4.25 -2.04 -8.50
N VAL A 87 -4.47 -0.76 -8.16
CA VAL A 87 -4.17 0.37 -9.06
C VAL A 87 -2.68 0.45 -9.35
N PHE A 88 -1.82 0.39 -8.34
CA PHE A 88 -0.37 0.48 -8.57
C PHE A 88 0.20 -0.80 -9.21
N ALA A 89 -0.36 -1.98 -8.93
CA ALA A 89 0.04 -3.19 -9.66
C ALA A 89 -0.33 -3.12 -11.15
N LEU A 90 -1.54 -2.66 -11.49
CA LEU A 90 -1.98 -2.49 -12.87
C LEU A 90 -1.18 -1.40 -13.59
N LEU A 91 -0.94 -0.26 -12.95
CA LEU A 91 -0.07 0.78 -13.49
C LEU A 91 1.34 0.22 -13.75
N GLY A 92 1.88 -0.55 -12.80
CA GLY A 92 3.15 -1.26 -12.93
C GLY A 92 3.18 -2.15 -14.15
N TYR A 93 2.15 -2.98 -14.32
CA TYR A 93 2.00 -3.86 -15.47
C TYR A 93 1.94 -3.08 -16.79
N THR A 94 1.11 -2.03 -16.90
CA THR A 94 0.99 -1.23 -18.13
C THR A 94 2.25 -0.46 -18.48
N ILE A 95 2.99 0.03 -17.49
CA ILE A 95 4.25 0.75 -17.70
C ILE A 95 5.37 -0.24 -18.06
N PHE A 96 5.30 -1.48 -17.57
CA PHE A 96 6.30 -2.51 -17.86
C PHE A 96 6.38 -2.82 -19.35
N ASP A 97 5.25 -2.98 -20.04
CA ASP A 97 5.22 -3.20 -21.49
C ASP A 97 5.96 -2.07 -22.24
N HIS A 98 5.75 -0.83 -21.81
CA HIS A 98 6.44 0.35 -22.34
C HIS A 98 7.93 0.44 -21.97
N ILE A 99 8.36 -0.25 -20.91
CA ILE A 99 9.77 -0.34 -20.49
C ILE A 99 10.50 -1.46 -21.23
N THR A 100 9.81 -2.57 -21.56
CA THR A 100 10.38 -3.73 -22.25
C THR A 100 10.35 -3.64 -23.77
N GLU A 101 9.60 -2.71 -24.35
CA GLU A 101 9.77 -2.31 -25.76
C GLU A 101 11.06 -1.46 -25.92
N GLU A 102 12.21 -2.10 -25.71
CA GLU A 102 13.52 -1.72 -26.26
C GLU A 102 14.27 -2.98 -26.73
#